data_AF-A0A6N2RIM9-F1
#
_entry.id   AF-A0A6N2RIM9-F1
#
_cell.length_a   1.000
_cell.length_b   1.000
_cell.length_c   1.000
_cell.angle_alpha   90.00
_cell.angle_beta   90.00
_cell.angle_gamma   90.00
#
_symmetry.space_group_name_H-M   'P 1'
#
loop_
_entity.id
_entity.type
_entity.pdbx_description
1 polymer ?
#
loop_
_entity_poly.entity_id
_entity_poly.type
_entity_poly.pdbx_seq_one_letter_code
_entity_poly.pdbx_strand_id
1 'polypeptide(L)'
;MELKKLDMDDIKRRILYGLIILSLLPLITMFYINLKQDKWETDRNFYGKESSEDQLKITQNTYQKYECSSKKITKKKELGNMRYYYRDKNHINFEANEEEYNKYIKDSDIFYVYKPKCQISYHSDNGKLTADFTGKKISFEPGTFNSAELRSITKLVHQKSRSKIFSTYSISDVNKRYLNSNNIAIIIGRSLIWKFFDSSIYNHPYNSKGAITNFRISSKSGNGTVHGKSLIKSEKYDRLYHDFVFYQMPKAKFTSVKDRWLLFSAELGAGYLHGYYIIYFIFFAILWLPICLDQFLTVDSATKNTVICFEQMFVIVAWIGPFNRIGIILSIITILCLLFFPYKRNPFYDLQKDGIDMMEKDFGSFLDK
;
A
#
# COMPACT_ATOMS: atom_id res chain seq x y z
N MET A 1 56.69 -12.94 -30.75
CA MET A 1 55.64 -12.78 -29.73
C MET A 1 54.74 -11.65 -30.19
N GLU A 2 53.76 -11.97 -31.04
CA GLU A 2 52.83 -10.95 -31.55
C GLU A 2 51.85 -10.60 -30.44
N LEU A 3 51.91 -9.36 -29.94
CA LEU A 3 50.82 -8.78 -29.16
C LEU A 3 49.58 -8.79 -30.06
N LYS A 4 48.64 -9.71 -29.79
CA LYS A 4 47.29 -9.64 -30.35
C LYS A 4 46.78 -8.22 -30.12
N LYS A 5 46.64 -7.43 -31.19
CA LYS A 5 45.89 -6.18 -31.15
C LYS A 5 44.51 -6.55 -30.62
N LEU A 6 44.21 -6.18 -29.38
CA LEU A 6 42.83 -6.24 -28.91
C LEU A 6 42.04 -5.33 -29.84
N ASP A 7 41.07 -5.92 -30.53
CA ASP A 7 40.16 -5.19 -31.40
C ASP A 7 39.43 -4.15 -30.55
N MET A 8 39.47 -2.88 -31.00
CA MET A 8 38.83 -1.76 -30.29
C MET A 8 37.32 -2.00 -30.14
N ASP A 9 36.73 -2.76 -31.07
CA ASP A 9 35.33 -3.14 -31.01
C ASP A 9 35.05 -4.26 -30.00
N ASP A 10 36.03 -5.14 -29.72
CA ASP A 10 35.95 -6.12 -28.63
C ASP A 10 36.07 -5.43 -27.25
N ILE A 11 36.95 -4.43 -27.12
CA ILE A 11 37.07 -3.63 -25.89
C ILE A 11 35.77 -2.86 -25.61
N LYS A 12 35.22 -2.16 -26.61
CA LYS A 12 33.95 -1.42 -26.47
C LYS A 12 32.80 -2.35 -26.06
N ARG A 13 32.74 -3.53 -26.67
CA ARG A 13 31.75 -4.57 -26.37
C ARG A 13 31.86 -5.06 -24.93
N ARG A 14 33.07 -5.38 -24.46
CA ARG A 14 33.31 -5.79 -23.06
C ARG A 14 32.94 -4.70 -22.06
N ILE A 15 33.25 -3.43 -22.35
CA ILE A 15 32.84 -2.29 -21.52
C ILE A 15 31.32 -2.18 -21.47
N LEU A 16 30.63 -2.31 -22.60
CA LEU A 16 29.18 -2.24 -22.68
C LEU A 16 28.50 -3.36 -21.88
N TYR A 17 28.97 -4.61 -22.01
CA TYR A 17 28.48 -5.74 -21.19
C TYR A 17 28.74 -5.53 -19.70
N GLY A 18 29.93 -5.02 -19.33
CA GLY A 18 30.26 -4.67 -17.95
C GLY A 18 29.30 -3.63 -17.36
N LEU A 19 28.97 -2.57 -18.12
CA LEU A 19 28.03 -1.53 -17.70
C LEU A 19 26.61 -2.07 -17.51
N ILE A 20 26.18 -3.03 -18.34
CA ILE A 20 24.86 -3.67 -18.21
C ILE A 20 24.79 -4.57 -16.98
N ILE A 21 25.83 -5.37 -16.72
CA ILE A 21 25.86 -6.20 -15.52
C ILE A 21 25.81 -5.31 -14.26
N LEU A 22 26.56 -4.20 -14.26
CA LEU A 22 26.53 -3.23 -13.16
C LEU A 22 25.14 -2.57 -13.01
N SER A 23 24.41 -2.33 -14.10
CA SER A 23 23.05 -1.78 -14.05
C SER A 23 21.98 -2.81 -13.64
N LEU A 24 22.27 -4.10 -13.67
CA LEU A 24 21.37 -5.13 -13.13
C LEU A 24 21.46 -5.25 -11.60
N LEU A 25 22.59 -4.86 -10.97
CA LEU A 25 22.81 -5.02 -9.53
C LEU A 25 21.76 -4.29 -8.67
N PRO A 26 21.35 -3.04 -8.96
CA PRO A 26 20.29 -2.36 -8.23
C PRO A 26 18.93 -3.06 -8.37
N LEU A 27 18.61 -3.63 -9.54
CA LEU A 27 17.36 -4.36 -9.78
C LEU A 27 17.32 -5.68 -9.00
N ILE A 28 18.42 -6.43 -8.99
CA ILE A 28 18.55 -7.65 -8.17
C ILE A 28 18.41 -7.30 -6.69
N THR A 29 19.04 -6.20 -6.25
CA THR A 29 18.94 -5.72 -4.87
C THR A 29 17.49 -5.34 -4.54
N MET A 30 16.79 -4.64 -5.43
CA MET A 30 15.37 -4.30 -5.29
C MET A 30 14.50 -5.56 -5.14
N PHE A 31 14.69 -6.57 -6.00
CA PHE A 31 13.97 -7.83 -5.89
C PHE A 31 14.24 -8.54 -4.56
N TYR A 32 15.49 -8.54 -4.12
CA TYR A 32 15.87 -9.09 -2.82
C TYR A 32 15.21 -8.35 -1.65
N ILE A 33 15.17 -7.01 -1.67
CA ILE A 33 14.48 -6.19 -0.66
C ILE A 33 12.99 -6.58 -0.60
N ASN A 34 12.32 -6.68 -1.74
CA ASN A 34 10.91 -7.06 -1.81
C ASN A 34 10.66 -8.50 -1.31
N LEU A 35 11.54 -9.45 -1.65
CA LEU A 35 11.45 -10.83 -1.13
C LEU A 35 11.68 -10.90 0.39
N LYS A 36 12.52 -10.02 0.93
CA LYS A 36 12.78 -9.91 2.37
C LYS A 36 11.79 -9.02 3.12
N GLN A 37 10.74 -8.53 2.46
CA GLN A 37 9.73 -7.67 3.08
C GLN A 37 9.22 -8.22 4.41
N ASP A 38 8.71 -9.45 4.44
CA ASP A 38 8.19 -10.05 5.68
C ASP A 38 9.26 -10.22 6.78
N LYS A 39 10.56 -10.24 6.42
CA LYS A 39 11.66 -10.46 7.37
C LYS A 39 12.22 -9.15 7.94
N TRP A 40 12.24 -8.05 7.18
CA TRP A 40 12.68 -6.75 7.71
C TRP A 40 11.55 -5.78 7.99
N GLU A 41 10.30 -6.14 7.67
CA GLU A 41 9.14 -5.48 8.23
C GLU A 41 9.14 -5.75 9.74
N THR A 42 9.37 -4.68 10.51
CA THR A 42 8.79 -4.67 11.84
C THR A 42 7.30 -4.52 11.68
N ASP A 43 6.52 -5.22 12.48
CA ASP A 43 5.08 -5.11 12.41
C ASP A 43 4.64 -3.74 12.94
N ARG A 44 4.72 -2.72 12.09
CA ARG A 44 4.43 -1.30 12.36
C ARG A 44 2.95 -1.04 12.52
N ASN A 45 2.13 -2.08 12.40
CA ASN A 45 0.70 -1.99 12.46
C ASN A 45 0.19 -2.14 13.88
N PHE A 46 -0.83 -1.37 14.21
CA PHE A 46 -1.64 -1.67 15.37
C PHE A 46 -2.75 -2.65 14.95
N TYR A 47 -2.78 -3.84 15.53
CA TYR A 47 -3.86 -4.78 15.27
C TYR A 47 -4.99 -4.56 16.26
N GLY A 48 -6.23 -4.45 15.77
CA GLY A 48 -7.36 -4.31 16.68
C GLY A 48 -7.61 -5.53 17.56
N LYS A 49 -6.96 -6.68 17.31
CA LYS A 49 -6.95 -7.83 18.25
C LYS A 49 -6.13 -7.58 19.51
N GLU A 50 -5.25 -6.57 19.51
CA GLU A 50 -4.43 -6.19 20.67
C GLU A 50 -5.20 -5.36 21.68
N SER A 51 -6.32 -4.74 21.29
CA SER A 51 -7.23 -4.12 22.25
C SER A 51 -8.14 -5.17 22.86
N SER A 52 -8.15 -5.29 24.20
CA SER A 52 -9.16 -6.06 24.91
C SER A 52 -10.40 -5.21 25.21
N GLU A 53 -11.54 -5.87 25.46
CA GLU A 53 -12.82 -5.20 25.69
C GLU A 53 -12.79 -4.32 26.96
N ASP A 54 -12.11 -4.78 28.02
CA ASP A 54 -11.96 -4.09 29.30
C ASP A 54 -11.06 -2.85 29.23
N GLN A 55 -10.17 -2.78 28.23
CA GLN A 55 -9.30 -1.63 27.99
C GLN A 55 -9.99 -0.50 27.23
N LEU A 56 -11.17 -0.74 26.64
CA LEU A 56 -11.98 0.29 25.99
C LEU A 56 -12.73 1.11 27.03
N LYS A 57 -12.39 2.40 27.13
CA LYS A 57 -12.97 3.33 28.10
C LYS A 57 -13.95 4.28 27.43
N ILE A 58 -15.12 4.43 28.01
CA ILE A 58 -16.09 5.45 27.62
C ILE A 58 -15.56 6.79 28.13
N THR A 59 -15.11 7.65 27.23
CA THR A 59 -14.56 8.97 27.58
C THR A 59 -15.63 10.05 27.60
N GLN A 60 -16.69 9.87 26.82
CA GLN A 60 -17.80 10.80 26.75
C GLN A 60 -19.11 10.03 26.58
N ASN A 61 -20.13 10.43 27.33
CA ASN A 61 -21.52 9.99 27.14
C ASN A 61 -22.42 11.21 27.27
N THR A 62 -22.84 11.76 26.14
CA THR A 62 -23.53 13.05 26.04
C THR A 62 -24.68 12.93 25.04
N TYR A 63 -25.17 14.07 24.56
CA TYR A 63 -26.17 14.16 23.51
C TYR A 63 -25.71 15.16 22.45
N GLN A 64 -26.24 14.98 21.24
CA GLN A 64 -26.13 15.94 20.16
C GLN A 64 -27.49 16.62 19.95
N LYS A 65 -27.49 17.94 20.04
CA LYS A 65 -28.66 18.81 19.82
C LYS A 65 -28.84 19.10 18.34
N TYR A 66 -30.08 19.01 17.85
CA TYR A 66 -30.47 19.32 16.49
C TYR A 66 -31.61 20.33 16.50
N GLU A 67 -31.45 21.39 15.74
CA GLU A 67 -32.49 22.39 15.49
C GLU A 67 -33.44 21.89 14.39
N CYS A 68 -34.74 21.99 14.64
CA CYS A 68 -35.80 21.53 13.76
C CYS A 68 -36.83 22.64 13.55
N SER A 69 -37.38 22.74 12.34
CA SER A 69 -38.44 23.72 12.03
C SER A 69 -39.81 23.06 12.04
N SER A 70 -40.77 23.62 12.77
CA SER A 70 -42.14 23.10 12.83
C SER A 70 -42.84 23.08 11.47
N LYS A 71 -42.39 23.91 10.51
CA LYS A 71 -42.87 23.94 9.12
C LYS A 71 -42.65 22.63 8.36
N LYS A 72 -41.72 21.78 8.80
CA LYS A 72 -41.43 20.47 8.18
C LYS A 72 -42.27 19.32 8.78
N ILE A 73 -43.17 19.62 9.73
CA ILE A 73 -44.05 18.62 10.34
C ILE A 73 -45.24 18.34 9.42
N THR A 74 -45.49 17.06 9.15
CA THR A 74 -46.68 16.58 8.46
C THR A 74 -47.61 15.92 9.46
N LYS A 75 -48.88 16.32 9.50
CA LYS A 75 -49.91 15.76 10.38
C LYS A 75 -50.70 14.69 9.62
N LYS A 76 -50.95 13.53 10.24
CA LYS A 76 -51.80 12.47 9.68
C LYS A 76 -52.69 11.87 10.75
N LYS A 77 -53.89 11.44 10.36
CA LYS A 77 -54.81 10.71 11.24
C LYS A 77 -54.67 9.20 10.97
N GLU A 78 -54.27 8.44 11.96
CA GLU A 78 -54.03 7.00 11.86
C GLU A 78 -54.75 6.28 13.01
N LEU A 79 -55.59 5.30 12.67
CA LEU A 79 -56.37 4.52 13.65
C LEU A 79 -57.15 5.40 14.66
N GLY A 80 -57.66 6.55 14.20
CA GLY A 80 -58.40 7.51 15.02
C GLY A 80 -57.56 8.57 15.73
N ASN A 81 -56.24 8.36 15.88
CA ASN A 81 -55.33 9.25 16.59
C ASN A 81 -54.51 10.14 15.64
N MET A 82 -54.15 11.34 16.08
CA MET A 82 -53.26 12.22 15.33
C MET A 82 -51.80 11.85 15.55
N ARG A 83 -51.05 11.68 14.44
CA ARG A 83 -49.60 11.45 14.41
C ARG A 83 -48.90 12.58 13.67
N TYR A 84 -47.72 12.96 14.14
CA TYR A 84 -46.94 14.08 13.62
C TYR A 84 -45.58 13.58 13.14
N TYR A 85 -45.31 13.72 11.86
CA TYR A 85 -44.11 13.21 11.22
C TYR A 85 -43.16 14.34 10.85
N TYR A 86 -41.91 14.24 11.29
CA TYR A 86 -40.83 15.11 10.84
C TYR A 86 -39.95 14.38 9.84
N ARG A 87 -39.64 15.03 8.72
CA ARG A 87 -38.70 14.49 7.72
C ARG A 87 -37.78 15.59 7.22
N ASP A 88 -36.48 15.37 7.33
CA ASP A 88 -35.47 16.29 6.82
C ASP A 88 -34.42 15.57 5.98
N LYS A 89 -33.87 16.29 4.99
CA LYS A 89 -32.79 15.78 4.12
C LYS A 89 -31.52 15.44 4.92
N ASN A 90 -31.37 16.00 6.12
CA ASN A 90 -30.24 15.78 7.04
C ASN A 90 -30.39 14.51 7.92
N HIS A 91 -31.16 13.51 7.50
CA HIS A 91 -31.37 12.24 8.22
C HIS A 91 -31.96 12.37 9.64
N ILE A 92 -32.74 13.43 9.91
CA ILE A 92 -33.59 13.53 11.10
C ILE A 92 -35.01 13.20 10.68
N ASN A 93 -35.45 11.99 11.04
CA ASN A 93 -36.79 11.51 10.78
C ASN A 93 -37.33 10.91 12.09
N PHE A 94 -38.46 11.43 12.57
CA PHE A 94 -39.12 10.91 13.76
C PHE A 94 -40.63 11.10 13.67
N GLU A 95 -41.33 10.40 14.54
CA GLU A 95 -42.76 10.50 14.76
C GLU A 95 -42.99 10.98 16.19
N ALA A 96 -43.89 11.95 16.35
CA ALA A 96 -44.34 12.45 17.63
C ALA A 96 -45.84 12.17 17.80
N ASN A 97 -46.23 11.83 19.02
CA ASN A 97 -47.63 11.73 19.39
C ASN A 97 -48.23 13.13 19.66
N GLU A 98 -49.54 13.18 19.93
CA GLU A 98 -50.26 14.42 20.16
C GLU A 98 -49.80 15.16 21.42
N GLU A 99 -49.46 14.45 22.50
CA GLU A 99 -48.94 15.04 23.73
C GLU A 99 -47.58 15.70 23.52
N GLU A 100 -46.65 15.01 22.86
CA GLU A 100 -45.32 15.52 22.51
C GLU A 100 -45.40 16.71 21.58
N TYR A 101 -46.28 16.65 20.56
CA TYR A 101 -46.50 17.77 19.66
C TYR A 101 -47.01 19.01 20.41
N ASN A 102 -48.03 18.83 21.25
CA ASN A 102 -48.61 19.93 22.02
C ASN A 102 -47.61 20.52 23.01
N LYS A 103 -46.76 19.69 23.64
CA LYS A 103 -45.77 20.15 24.63
C LYS A 103 -44.54 20.83 24.00
N TYR A 104 -44.02 20.31 22.89
CA TYR A 104 -42.70 20.70 22.38
C TYR A 104 -42.70 21.41 21.02
N ILE A 105 -43.81 21.36 20.26
CA ILE A 105 -43.80 21.78 18.84
C ILE A 105 -44.89 22.82 18.53
N LYS A 106 -46.11 22.67 19.08
CA LYS A 106 -47.32 23.39 18.63
C LYS A 106 -47.16 24.91 18.53
N ASP A 107 -46.55 25.51 19.55
CA ASP A 107 -46.43 26.97 19.69
C ASP A 107 -44.99 27.46 19.41
N SER A 108 -44.23 26.72 18.59
CA SER A 108 -42.82 27.04 18.29
C SER A 108 -42.52 26.97 16.79
N ASP A 109 -41.88 28.01 16.26
CA ASP A 109 -41.35 28.02 14.88
C ASP A 109 -40.14 27.09 14.74
N ILE A 110 -39.32 27.04 15.79
CA ILE A 110 -38.11 26.25 15.93
C ILE A 110 -38.20 25.46 17.23
N PHE A 111 -37.88 24.17 17.16
CA PHE A 111 -37.79 23.30 18.32
C PHE A 111 -36.52 22.45 18.24
N TYR A 112 -36.15 21.81 19.34
CA TYR A 112 -34.92 21.03 19.42
C TYR A 112 -35.20 19.56 19.71
N VAL A 113 -34.41 18.70 19.08
CA VAL A 113 -34.38 17.28 19.38
C VAL A 113 -32.96 16.83 19.64
N TYR A 114 -32.84 15.72 20.36
CA TYR A 114 -31.58 15.21 20.86
C TYR A 114 -31.37 13.77 20.42
N LYS A 115 -30.13 13.43 20.08
CA LYS A 115 -29.68 12.04 19.92
C LYS A 115 -28.57 11.75 20.92
N PRO A 116 -28.56 10.60 21.59
CA PRO A 116 -27.47 10.23 22.47
C PRO A 116 -26.18 10.06 21.64
N LYS A 117 -25.05 10.45 22.21
CA LYS A 117 -23.73 10.35 21.60
C LYS A 117 -22.76 9.81 22.63
N CYS A 118 -21.90 8.88 22.24
CA CYS A 118 -20.78 8.49 23.09
C CYS A 118 -19.48 8.42 22.31
N GLN A 119 -18.40 8.55 23.06
CA GLN A 119 -17.04 8.33 22.59
C GLN A 119 -16.41 7.24 23.43
N ILE A 120 -15.81 6.26 22.74
CA ILE A 120 -15.05 5.18 23.36
C ILE A 120 -13.61 5.31 22.88
N SER A 121 -12.67 5.22 23.80
CA SER A 121 -11.25 5.32 23.49
C SER A 121 -10.47 4.12 24.02
N TYR A 122 -9.40 3.78 23.32
CA TYR A 122 -8.39 2.85 23.74
C TYR A 122 -7.02 3.44 23.44
N HIS A 123 -6.06 3.19 24.32
CA HIS A 123 -4.69 3.64 24.17
C HIS A 123 -3.74 2.61 24.78
N SER A 124 -2.70 2.26 24.03
CA SER A 124 -1.56 1.47 24.44
C SER A 124 -0.29 2.02 23.79
N ASP A 125 0.86 1.43 24.12
CA ASP A 125 2.13 1.76 23.49
C ASP A 125 2.13 1.43 21.98
N ASN A 126 1.36 0.42 21.57
CA ASN A 126 1.28 -0.03 20.18
C ASN A 126 0.31 0.82 19.34
N GLY A 127 -0.76 1.34 19.94
CA GLY A 127 -1.80 1.99 19.17
C GLY A 127 -2.84 2.74 19.97
N LYS A 128 -3.69 3.45 19.24
CA LYS A 128 -4.89 4.08 19.79
C LYS A 128 -6.09 3.86 18.91
N LEU A 129 -7.26 3.81 19.54
CA LEU A 129 -8.54 3.70 18.88
C LEU A 129 -9.51 4.68 19.50
N THR A 130 -10.32 5.33 18.67
CA THR A 130 -11.38 6.24 19.09
C THR A 130 -12.61 5.93 18.27
N ALA A 131 -13.71 5.59 18.92
CA ALA A 131 -15.00 5.33 18.30
C ALA A 131 -15.97 6.42 18.70
N ASP A 132 -16.47 7.17 17.71
CA ASP A 132 -17.55 8.13 17.87
C ASP A 132 -18.85 7.49 17.43
N PHE A 133 -19.83 7.41 18.34
CA PHE A 133 -21.09 6.72 18.11
C PHE A 133 -22.27 7.64 18.38
N THR A 134 -23.22 7.69 17.44
CA THR A 134 -24.44 8.50 17.54
C THR A 134 -25.66 7.58 17.46
N GLY A 135 -26.58 7.76 18.41
CA GLY A 135 -27.78 6.96 18.53
C GLY A 135 -28.81 7.25 17.44
N LYS A 136 -29.66 6.26 17.17
CA LYS A 136 -30.82 6.41 16.28
C LYS A 136 -32.04 6.98 17.00
N LYS A 137 -32.18 6.71 18.30
CA LYS A 137 -33.29 7.21 19.12
C LYS A 137 -33.24 8.74 19.16
N ILE A 138 -34.37 9.36 18.84
CA ILE A 138 -34.58 10.80 18.93
C ILE A 138 -35.46 11.06 20.15
N SER A 139 -35.12 12.08 20.93
CA SER A 139 -35.91 12.54 22.08
C SER A 139 -36.07 14.05 22.06
N PHE A 140 -37.17 14.55 22.64
CA PHE A 140 -37.40 15.98 22.85
C PHE A 140 -36.65 16.53 24.05
N GLU A 141 -36.21 15.66 24.94
CA GLU A 141 -35.40 16.01 26.10
C GLU A 141 -33.97 15.44 25.93
N PRO A 142 -32.96 16.11 26.51
CA PRO A 142 -31.59 15.61 26.48
C PRO A 142 -31.49 14.23 27.13
N GLY A 143 -30.91 13.27 26.41
CA GLY A 143 -30.75 11.90 26.86
C GLY A 143 -29.43 11.31 26.40
N THR A 144 -28.82 10.48 27.23
CA THR A 144 -27.57 9.78 26.96
C THR A 144 -27.82 8.28 26.81
N PHE A 145 -26.80 7.52 26.41
CA PHE A 145 -26.91 6.06 26.41
C PHE A 145 -26.93 5.52 27.83
N ASN A 146 -27.78 4.52 28.08
CA ASN A 146 -27.79 3.81 29.35
C ASN A 146 -26.63 2.78 29.44
N SER A 147 -26.39 2.23 30.64
CA SER A 147 -25.28 1.30 30.88
C SER A 147 -25.32 0.04 30.01
N ALA A 148 -26.51 -0.48 29.68
CA ALA A 148 -26.64 -1.68 28.85
C ALA A 148 -26.35 -1.40 27.37
N GLU A 149 -26.78 -0.23 26.87
CA GLU A 149 -26.47 0.25 25.53
C GLU A 149 -24.96 0.49 25.38
N LEU A 150 -24.34 1.15 26.36
CA LEU A 150 -22.91 1.42 26.36
C LEU A 150 -22.07 0.13 26.34
N ARG A 151 -22.44 -0.88 27.14
CA ARG A 151 -21.80 -2.21 27.11
C ARG A 151 -21.94 -2.86 25.73
N SER A 152 -23.12 -2.80 25.14
CA SER A 152 -23.38 -3.37 23.81
C SER A 152 -22.58 -2.67 22.70
N ILE A 153 -22.47 -1.34 22.75
CA ILE A 153 -21.67 -0.55 21.81
C ILE A 153 -20.18 -0.85 21.97
N THR A 154 -19.69 -0.93 23.22
CA THR A 154 -18.27 -1.24 23.51
C THR A 154 -17.89 -2.61 22.97
N LYS A 155 -18.72 -3.63 23.22
CA LYS A 155 -18.54 -4.97 22.68
C LYS A 155 -18.53 -4.99 21.15
N LEU A 156 -19.41 -4.20 20.51
CA LEU A 156 -19.45 -4.08 19.06
C LEU A 156 -18.16 -3.44 18.50
N VAL A 157 -17.67 -2.37 19.12
CA VAL A 157 -16.41 -1.71 18.73
C VAL A 157 -15.26 -2.70 18.81
N HIS A 158 -15.12 -3.43 19.93
CA HIS A 158 -14.11 -4.46 20.10
C HIS A 158 -14.20 -5.55 19.01
N GLN A 159 -15.37 -6.17 18.84
CA GLN A 159 -15.57 -7.25 17.87
C GLN A 159 -15.26 -6.83 16.42
N LYS A 160 -15.69 -5.62 16.02
CA LYS A 160 -15.46 -5.14 14.65
C LYS A 160 -14.02 -4.68 14.43
N SER A 161 -13.33 -4.25 15.47
CA SER A 161 -11.92 -3.84 15.39
C SER A 161 -10.97 -5.03 15.36
N ARG A 162 -11.33 -6.17 15.96
CA ARG A 162 -10.46 -7.36 16.09
C ARG A 162 -9.83 -7.86 14.78
N SER A 163 -10.55 -7.76 13.66
CA SER A 163 -10.06 -8.17 12.33
C SER A 163 -9.41 -7.05 11.52
N LYS A 164 -9.20 -5.88 12.13
CA LYS A 164 -8.65 -4.69 11.46
C LYS A 164 -7.20 -4.45 11.86
N ILE A 165 -6.49 -3.86 10.92
CA ILE A 165 -5.10 -3.46 11.00
C ILE A 165 -5.07 -1.95 10.80
N PHE A 166 -4.36 -1.21 11.64
CA PHE A 166 -4.36 0.24 11.60
C PHE A 166 -2.98 0.81 11.31
N SER A 167 -2.91 1.73 10.33
CA SER A 167 -1.69 2.48 9.99
C SER A 167 -1.57 3.76 10.82
N THR A 168 -0.44 4.47 10.73
CA THR A 168 -0.27 5.76 11.44
C THR A 168 -1.02 6.89 10.75
N TYR A 169 -1.04 6.88 9.41
CA TYR A 169 -1.47 7.97 8.57
C TYR A 169 -2.44 7.49 7.49
N SER A 170 -3.41 8.34 7.15
CA SER A 170 -4.38 8.06 6.10
C SER A 170 -3.83 8.44 4.72
N ILE A 171 -4.47 7.95 3.66
CA ILE A 171 -4.14 8.34 2.29
C ILE A 171 -4.22 9.85 2.07
N SER A 172 -5.17 10.54 2.72
CA SER A 172 -5.30 12.00 2.61
C SER A 172 -4.16 12.72 3.33
N ASP A 173 -3.68 12.19 4.47
CA ASP A 173 -2.51 12.74 5.18
C ASP A 173 -1.21 12.55 4.41
N VAL A 174 -1.07 11.42 3.72
CA VAL A 174 0.05 11.15 2.82
C VAL A 174 -0.03 12.11 1.64
N ASN A 175 -1.18 12.18 0.96
CA ASN A 175 -1.39 13.10 -0.16
C ASN A 175 -1.05 14.54 0.21
N LYS A 176 -1.50 15.07 1.35
CA LYS A 176 -1.15 16.43 1.79
C LYS A 176 0.35 16.65 1.96
N ARG A 177 1.05 15.68 2.57
CA ARG A 177 2.50 15.77 2.79
C ARG A 177 3.30 15.79 1.49
N TYR A 178 2.88 15.00 0.50
CA TYR A 178 3.63 14.81 -0.74
C TYR A 178 3.10 15.61 -1.94
N LEU A 179 1.88 16.16 -1.88
CA LEU A 179 1.36 17.11 -2.88
C LEU A 179 1.92 18.52 -2.69
N ASN A 180 2.22 18.90 -1.44
CA ASN A 180 2.80 20.21 -1.15
C ASN A 180 4.31 20.30 -1.45
N SER A 181 4.95 19.21 -1.90
CA SER A 181 6.31 19.26 -2.44
C SER A 181 6.26 19.62 -3.92
N ASN A 182 6.75 20.81 -4.29
CA ASN A 182 6.90 21.33 -5.67
C ASN A 182 7.93 20.55 -6.51
N ASN A 183 8.03 19.23 -6.33
CA ASN A 183 9.03 18.43 -7.02
C ASN A 183 8.46 17.96 -8.36
N ILE A 184 8.92 18.58 -9.45
CA ILE A 184 8.47 18.35 -10.83
C ILE A 184 8.57 16.85 -11.22
N ALA A 185 9.55 16.12 -10.69
CA ALA A 185 9.68 14.67 -10.89
C ALA A 185 8.49 13.86 -10.36
N ILE A 186 7.90 14.29 -9.23
CA ILE A 186 6.68 13.66 -8.66
C ILE A 186 5.47 13.95 -9.55
N ILE A 187 5.40 15.15 -10.14
CA ILE A 187 4.27 15.57 -10.99
C ILE A 187 4.32 14.83 -12.35
N ILE A 188 5.50 14.70 -12.95
CA ILE A 188 5.70 13.99 -14.23
C ILE A 188 5.52 12.48 -14.04
N GLY A 189 6.11 11.91 -12.99
CA GLY A 189 5.90 10.51 -12.62
C GLY A 189 4.43 10.21 -12.34
N ARG A 190 3.71 11.09 -11.62
CA ARG A 190 2.27 10.96 -11.40
C ARG A 190 1.47 11.06 -12.69
N SER A 191 1.72 12.03 -13.57
CA SER A 191 0.90 12.19 -14.79
C SER A 191 0.94 10.98 -15.73
N LEU A 192 2.12 10.34 -15.86
CA LEU A 192 2.30 9.15 -16.69
C LEU A 192 1.86 7.85 -15.99
N ILE A 193 2.14 7.69 -14.69
CA ILE A 193 1.76 6.48 -13.92
C ILE A 193 0.26 6.48 -13.61
N TRP A 194 -0.32 7.61 -13.24
CA TRP A 194 -1.73 7.73 -12.82
C TRP A 194 -2.69 7.44 -13.99
N LYS A 195 -2.38 7.88 -15.22
CA LYS A 195 -3.22 7.58 -16.40
C LYS A 195 -3.20 6.12 -16.83
N PHE A 196 -2.13 5.37 -16.57
CA PHE A 196 -2.01 3.96 -16.95
C PHE A 196 -2.38 2.98 -15.83
N PHE A 197 -2.27 3.38 -14.56
CA PHE A 197 -2.44 2.51 -13.39
C PHE A 197 -3.59 2.94 -12.46
N ASP A 198 -4.50 3.83 -12.92
CA ASP A 198 -5.56 4.45 -12.11
C ASP A 198 -6.48 3.44 -11.42
N SER A 199 -6.68 2.26 -12.03
CA SER A 199 -7.46 1.19 -11.40
C SER A 199 -6.58 0.25 -10.57
N SER A 200 -5.35 -0.02 -11.00
CA SER A 200 -4.53 -1.06 -10.38
C SER A 200 -3.73 -0.54 -9.20
N ILE A 201 -3.28 0.71 -9.07
CA ILE A 201 -2.59 1.16 -7.83
C ILE A 201 -3.59 1.45 -6.71
N TYR A 202 -4.81 1.87 -7.06
CA TYR A 202 -5.88 2.13 -6.09
C TYR A 202 -6.66 0.87 -5.69
N ASN A 203 -6.72 -0.17 -6.54
CA ASN A 203 -7.28 -1.49 -6.20
C ASN A 203 -6.25 -2.63 -6.10
N HIS A 204 -4.94 -2.41 -6.30
CA HIS A 204 -3.93 -3.41 -5.96
C HIS A 204 -3.86 -3.55 -4.44
N PRO A 205 -3.37 -4.69 -3.92
CA PRO A 205 -3.31 -5.00 -2.50
C PRO A 205 -2.23 -4.19 -1.75
N TYR A 206 -1.99 -2.93 -2.14
CA TYR A 206 -1.00 -2.02 -1.54
C TYR A 206 -1.52 -1.26 -0.31
N ASN A 207 -2.75 -1.54 0.15
CA ASN A 207 -2.97 -1.54 1.59
C ASN A 207 -2.06 -2.62 2.16
N SER A 208 -0.90 -2.26 2.72
CA SER A 208 -0.07 -3.15 3.54
C SER A 208 -0.98 -4.02 4.41
N LYS A 209 -1.17 -5.29 4.02
CA LYS A 209 -2.08 -6.26 4.67
C LYS A 209 -3.56 -5.85 4.84
N GLY A 210 -4.08 -4.84 4.15
CA GLY A 210 -5.45 -4.33 4.40
C GLY A 210 -5.54 -3.29 5.53
N ALA A 211 -4.44 -2.61 5.86
CA ALA A 211 -4.42 -1.57 6.89
C ALA A 211 -5.33 -0.38 6.55
N ILE A 212 -6.02 0.15 7.56
CA ILE A 212 -6.98 1.25 7.46
C ILE A 212 -6.71 2.31 8.53
N THR A 213 -7.33 3.49 8.41
CA THR A 213 -7.30 4.50 9.49
C THR A 213 -8.67 4.70 10.13
N ASN A 214 -9.74 4.31 9.43
CA ASN A 214 -11.08 4.33 9.96
C ASN A 214 -12.00 3.31 9.29
N PHE A 215 -13.12 3.02 9.95
CA PHE A 215 -14.22 2.27 9.38
C PHE A 215 -15.54 2.64 10.05
N ARG A 216 -16.65 2.37 9.37
CA ARG A 216 -18.01 2.62 9.89
C ARG A 216 -18.56 1.36 10.54
N ILE A 217 -19.32 1.56 11.61
CA ILE A 217 -20.10 0.54 12.30
C ILE A 217 -21.56 0.97 12.39
N SER A 218 -22.47 0.02 12.34
CA SER A 218 -23.90 0.24 12.53
C SER A 218 -24.48 -0.83 13.44
N SER A 219 -25.46 -0.44 14.24
CA SER A 219 -26.22 -1.34 15.11
C SER A 219 -27.68 -0.89 15.20
N LYS A 220 -28.47 -1.62 15.99
CA LYS A 220 -29.84 -1.20 16.34
C LYS A 220 -29.83 0.13 17.10
N SER A 221 -28.88 0.32 18.01
CA SER A 221 -28.79 1.53 18.86
C SER A 221 -28.32 2.77 18.10
N GLY A 222 -27.53 2.61 17.02
CA GLY A 222 -26.98 3.77 16.33
C GLY A 222 -26.00 3.43 15.22
N ASN A 223 -25.28 4.46 14.76
CA ASN A 223 -24.16 4.34 13.83
C ASN A 223 -22.93 5.00 14.44
N GLY A 224 -21.74 4.50 14.11
CA GLY A 224 -20.50 5.09 14.57
C GLY A 224 -19.39 4.99 13.55
N THR A 225 -18.35 5.77 13.78
CA THR A 225 -17.09 5.70 13.04
C THR A 225 -15.98 5.40 14.03
N VAL A 226 -15.20 4.38 13.72
CA VAL A 226 -14.03 3.99 14.50
C VAL A 226 -12.80 4.49 13.76
N HIS A 227 -11.95 5.21 14.46
CA HIS A 227 -10.66 5.70 14.03
C HIS A 227 -9.59 4.93 14.78
N GLY A 228 -8.64 4.34 14.06
CA GLY A 228 -7.49 3.67 14.66
C GLY A 228 -6.20 4.27 14.14
N LYS A 229 -5.16 4.22 14.98
CA LYS A 229 -3.84 4.73 14.63
C LYS A 229 -2.75 3.89 15.30
N SER A 230 -1.80 3.43 14.49
CA SER A 230 -0.56 2.84 15.02
C SER A 230 0.33 3.89 15.66
N LEU A 231 0.95 3.51 16.78
CA LEU A 231 1.97 4.28 17.49
C LEU A 231 3.35 3.59 17.45
N ILE A 232 3.42 2.39 16.87
CA ILE A 232 4.67 1.65 16.68
C ILE A 232 5.62 2.48 15.82
N LYS A 233 6.85 2.63 16.31
CA LYS A 233 7.88 3.40 15.63
C LYS A 233 8.52 2.54 14.55
N SER A 234 8.55 3.06 13.34
CA SER A 234 9.29 2.45 12.24
C SER A 234 10.79 2.41 12.54
N GLU A 235 11.40 1.26 12.27
CA GLU A 235 12.83 1.04 12.30
C GLU A 235 13.54 1.61 11.06
N LYS A 236 14.88 1.59 11.09
CA LYS A 236 15.72 2.14 10.02
C LYS A 236 15.34 1.57 8.66
N TYR A 237 15.28 0.24 8.52
CA TYR A 237 15.10 -0.42 7.22
C TYR A 237 13.67 -0.39 6.70
N ASP A 238 12.70 0.04 7.50
CA ASP A 238 11.32 0.22 7.06
C ASP A 238 11.17 1.24 5.92
N ARG A 239 12.14 2.15 5.76
CA ARG A 239 12.19 3.09 4.63
C ARG A 239 12.45 2.41 3.28
N LEU A 240 12.84 1.13 3.27
CA LEU A 240 13.05 0.32 2.07
C LEU A 240 11.75 -0.30 1.52
N TYR A 241 10.61 -0.05 2.18
CA TYR A 241 9.29 -0.47 1.71
C TYR A 241 8.43 0.71 1.31
N HIS A 242 7.68 0.59 0.21
CA HIS A 242 6.85 1.65 -0.35
C HIS A 242 5.74 2.14 0.61
N ASP A 243 5.25 1.28 1.50
CA ASP A 243 4.19 1.58 2.46
C ASP A 243 4.68 2.43 3.66
N PHE A 244 5.99 2.70 3.77
CA PHE A 244 6.57 3.49 4.86
C PHE A 244 5.93 4.87 5.04
N VAL A 245 5.40 5.44 3.96
CA VAL A 245 4.73 6.75 3.93
C VAL A 245 3.52 6.80 4.86
N PHE A 246 2.90 5.65 5.16
CA PHE A 246 1.76 5.53 6.05
C PHE A 246 2.16 5.43 7.54
N TYR A 247 3.45 5.47 7.85
CA TYR A 247 4.01 5.33 9.21
C TYR A 247 4.89 6.52 9.60
N GLN A 248 5.21 6.62 10.89
CA GLN A 248 6.15 7.64 11.38
C GLN A 248 7.52 7.46 10.71
N MET A 249 8.14 8.56 10.28
CA MET A 249 9.48 8.48 9.71
C MET A 249 10.47 7.96 10.76
N PRO A 250 11.28 6.94 10.42
CA PRO A 250 12.32 6.45 11.31
C PRO A 250 13.26 7.60 11.72
N LYS A 251 13.67 7.66 12.99
CA LYS A 251 14.67 8.67 13.43
C LYS A 251 16.06 8.39 12.85
N ALA A 252 16.38 7.11 12.64
CA ALA A 252 17.64 6.68 12.07
C ALA A 252 17.76 7.13 10.60
N LYS A 253 18.90 7.72 10.26
CA LYS A 253 19.22 8.17 8.90
C LYS A 253 20.01 7.09 8.15
N PHE A 254 19.86 7.07 6.83
CA PHE A 254 20.65 6.27 5.91
C PHE A 254 21.95 7.03 5.63
N THR A 255 23.02 6.74 6.38
CA THR A 255 24.27 7.52 6.32
C THR A 255 25.39 6.77 5.60
N SER A 256 25.42 5.44 5.65
CA SER A 256 26.48 4.64 5.02
C SER A 256 26.30 4.51 3.50
N VAL A 257 27.37 4.10 2.80
CA VAL A 257 27.31 3.78 1.35
C VAL A 257 26.33 2.63 1.10
N LYS A 258 26.37 1.59 1.94
CA LYS A 258 25.43 0.47 1.90
C LYS A 258 23.99 0.93 2.05
N ASP A 259 23.71 1.81 3.00
CA ASP A 259 22.38 2.36 3.22
C ASP A 259 21.90 3.10 1.96
N ARG A 260 22.73 4.00 1.41
CA ARG A 260 22.40 4.73 0.18
C ARG A 260 22.13 3.79 -1.01
N TRP A 261 22.92 2.73 -1.16
CA TRP A 261 22.71 1.70 -2.18
C TRP A 261 21.37 0.98 -2.02
N LEU A 262 21.05 0.56 -0.79
CA LEU A 262 19.78 -0.12 -0.49
C LEU A 262 18.58 0.79 -0.75
N LEU A 263 18.65 2.05 -0.33
CA LEU A 263 17.58 3.02 -0.56
C LEU A 263 17.38 3.30 -2.05
N PHE A 264 18.47 3.55 -2.78
CA PHE A 264 18.43 3.71 -4.24
C PHE A 264 17.78 2.51 -4.93
N SER A 265 18.19 1.30 -4.53
CA SER A 265 17.62 0.06 -5.08
C SER A 265 16.13 -0.08 -4.74
N ALA A 266 15.73 0.24 -3.51
CA ALA A 266 14.31 0.20 -3.11
C ALA A 266 13.45 1.18 -3.93
N GLU A 267 13.97 2.39 -4.20
CA GLU A 267 13.30 3.41 -5.03
C GLU A 267 13.15 3.00 -6.51
N LEU A 268 13.80 1.92 -6.96
CA LEU A 268 13.51 1.31 -8.25
C LEU A 268 12.23 0.45 -8.22
N GLY A 269 11.64 0.18 -7.06
CA GLY A 269 10.40 -0.59 -6.97
C GLY A 269 9.19 0.14 -7.57
N ALA A 270 8.43 -0.55 -8.40
CA ALA A 270 7.15 -0.05 -8.92
C ALA A 270 6.13 0.08 -7.78
N GLY A 271 5.97 1.30 -7.25
CA GLY A 271 5.17 1.58 -6.05
C GLY A 271 5.80 2.62 -5.13
N TYR A 272 7.09 2.92 -5.30
CA TYR A 272 7.73 4.03 -4.61
C TYR A 272 7.22 5.38 -5.13
N LEU A 273 6.76 6.23 -4.22
CA LEU A 273 6.15 7.53 -4.55
C LEU A 273 7.12 8.51 -5.26
N HIS A 274 8.42 8.31 -5.09
CA HIS A 274 9.50 9.06 -5.75
C HIS A 274 10.34 8.17 -6.67
N GLY A 275 9.81 7.00 -7.04
CA GLY A 275 10.60 5.95 -7.66
C GLY A 275 11.16 6.35 -9.01
N TYR A 276 12.44 6.04 -9.22
CA TYR A 276 13.13 6.27 -10.49
C TYR A 276 12.90 5.14 -11.49
N TYR A 277 12.02 4.18 -11.17
CA TYR A 277 11.81 2.95 -11.95
C TYR A 277 11.69 3.20 -13.45
N ILE A 278 10.84 4.14 -13.88
CA ILE A 278 10.63 4.44 -15.31
C ILE A 278 11.89 5.04 -15.93
N ILE A 279 12.53 6.00 -15.26
CA ILE A 279 13.74 6.66 -15.77
C ILE A 279 14.88 5.63 -15.88
N TYR A 280 15.01 4.78 -14.87
CA TYR A 280 15.99 3.70 -14.83
C TYR A 280 15.72 2.65 -15.89
N PHE A 281 14.45 2.28 -16.09
CA PHE A 281 14.03 1.36 -17.14
C PHE A 281 14.29 1.92 -18.53
N ILE A 282 14.01 3.19 -18.78
CA ILE A 282 14.32 3.86 -20.05
C ILE A 282 15.83 3.87 -20.28
N PHE A 283 16.62 4.22 -19.27
CA PHE A 283 18.09 4.20 -19.36
C PHE A 283 18.62 2.79 -19.64
N PHE A 284 18.07 1.78 -18.96
CA PHE A 284 18.36 0.39 -19.23
C PHE A 284 18.00 0.00 -20.66
N ALA A 285 16.79 0.33 -21.13
CA ALA A 285 16.34 0.04 -22.49
C ALA A 285 17.25 0.69 -23.54
N ILE A 286 17.69 1.94 -23.33
CA ILE A 286 18.62 2.64 -24.24
C ILE A 286 20.00 1.95 -24.28
N LEU A 287 20.50 1.45 -23.15
CA LEU A 287 21.76 0.69 -23.10
C LEU A 287 21.64 -0.72 -23.69
N TRP A 288 20.45 -1.29 -23.63
CA TRP A 288 20.20 -2.69 -23.97
C TRP A 288 19.78 -2.89 -25.44
N LEU A 289 18.99 -1.98 -26.00
CA LEU A 289 18.57 -1.96 -27.42
C LEU A 289 19.74 -2.14 -28.42
N PRO A 290 20.89 -1.44 -28.26
CA PRO A 290 22.05 -1.61 -29.12
C PRO A 290 22.64 -3.02 -29.08
N ILE A 291 22.60 -3.70 -27.93
CA ILE A 291 23.06 -5.08 -27.80
C ILE A 291 22.09 -6.04 -28.49
N CYS A 292 20.79 -5.88 -28.26
CA CYS A 292 19.79 -6.72 -28.92
C CYS A 292 19.89 -6.57 -30.45
N LEU A 293 20.15 -5.35 -30.94
CA LEU A 293 20.33 -5.08 -32.36
C LEU A 293 21.62 -5.71 -32.92
N ASP A 294 22.76 -5.56 -32.24
CA ASP A 294 24.02 -6.20 -32.63
C ASP A 294 23.92 -7.73 -32.61
N GLN A 295 23.26 -8.30 -31.59
CA GLN A 295 22.99 -9.73 -31.52
C GLN A 295 22.06 -10.17 -32.66
N PHE A 296 20.93 -9.50 -32.88
CA PHE A 296 20.00 -9.82 -33.97
C PHE A 296 20.65 -9.79 -35.37
N LEU A 297 21.63 -8.89 -35.56
CA LEU A 297 22.37 -8.78 -36.81
C LEU A 297 23.47 -9.85 -36.97
N THR A 298 23.95 -10.46 -35.89
CA THR A 298 25.13 -11.35 -35.90
C THR A 298 24.85 -12.83 -35.66
N VAL A 299 23.62 -13.19 -35.31
CA VAL A 299 23.16 -14.57 -35.00
C VAL A 299 22.56 -15.25 -36.25
N ASP A 300 22.57 -16.59 -36.36
CA ASP A 300 21.87 -17.33 -37.44
C ASP A 300 20.33 -17.30 -37.29
N SER A 301 19.56 -17.65 -38.34
CA SER A 301 18.09 -17.47 -38.31
C SER A 301 17.36 -18.32 -37.27
N ALA A 302 17.87 -19.51 -36.94
CA ALA A 302 17.29 -20.40 -35.94
C ALA A 302 17.48 -19.84 -34.53
N THR A 303 18.66 -19.29 -34.26
CA THR A 303 19.03 -18.74 -32.96
C THR A 303 18.47 -17.32 -32.77
N LYS A 304 18.20 -16.57 -33.86
CA LYS A 304 17.49 -15.26 -33.82
C LYS A 304 16.11 -15.37 -33.17
N ASN A 305 15.33 -16.39 -33.52
CA ASN A 305 13.99 -16.59 -32.96
C ASN A 305 14.06 -16.89 -31.46
N THR A 306 15.03 -17.69 -31.02
CA THR A 306 15.25 -17.99 -29.60
C THR A 306 15.66 -16.73 -28.82
N VAL A 307 16.60 -15.94 -29.35
CA VAL A 307 17.04 -14.67 -28.72
C VAL A 307 15.86 -13.71 -28.61
N ILE A 308 15.09 -13.48 -29.68
CA ILE A 308 13.91 -12.60 -29.64
C ILE A 308 12.90 -13.07 -28.58
N CYS A 309 12.62 -14.37 -28.50
CA CYS A 309 11.71 -14.90 -27.50
C CYS A 309 12.22 -14.68 -26.06
N PHE A 310 13.52 -14.87 -25.80
CA PHE A 310 14.10 -14.59 -24.48
C PHE A 310 14.09 -13.09 -24.14
N GLU A 311 14.39 -12.23 -25.11
CA GLU A 311 14.37 -10.77 -24.92
C GLU A 311 12.96 -10.24 -24.68
N GLN A 312 11.97 -10.76 -25.41
CA GLN A 312 10.56 -10.45 -25.18
C GLN A 312 10.10 -10.95 -23.81
N MET A 313 10.50 -12.16 -23.40
CA MET A 313 10.21 -12.67 -22.06
C MET A 313 10.87 -11.83 -20.97
N PHE A 314 12.10 -11.35 -21.18
CA PHE A 314 12.76 -10.44 -20.24
C PHE A 314 12.03 -9.10 -20.14
N VAL A 315 11.68 -8.47 -21.27
CA VAL A 315 10.92 -7.22 -21.26
C VAL A 315 9.57 -7.40 -20.58
N ILE A 316 8.83 -8.47 -20.87
CA ILE A 316 7.53 -8.78 -20.27
C ILE A 316 7.67 -9.05 -18.77
N VAL A 317 8.65 -9.85 -18.36
CA VAL A 317 8.85 -10.23 -16.95
C VAL A 317 9.49 -9.10 -16.14
N ALA A 318 10.33 -8.24 -16.73
CA ALA A 318 10.82 -7.03 -16.11
C ALA A 318 9.70 -5.96 -16.02
N TRP A 319 8.81 -5.89 -17.01
CA TRP A 319 7.65 -4.99 -16.99
C TRP A 319 6.56 -5.41 -16.01
N ILE A 320 6.22 -6.70 -15.94
CA ILE A 320 5.05 -7.22 -15.21
C ILE A 320 5.46 -7.89 -13.88
N GLY A 321 6.68 -8.41 -13.80
CA GLY A 321 7.19 -9.14 -12.63
C GLY A 321 7.38 -8.35 -11.33
N PRO A 322 7.57 -7.01 -11.29
CA PRO A 322 7.77 -6.29 -10.03
C PRO A 322 6.55 -6.31 -9.10
N PHE A 323 5.38 -6.72 -9.60
CA PHE A 323 4.09 -6.50 -8.95
C PHE A 323 3.60 -7.68 -8.10
N ASN A 324 4.26 -8.84 -8.12
CA ASN A 324 3.96 -9.95 -7.20
C ASN A 324 5.17 -10.91 -6.99
N ARG A 325 5.15 -11.73 -5.92
CA ARG A 325 6.28 -12.63 -5.57
C ARG A 325 6.66 -13.60 -6.69
N ILE A 326 5.68 -14.17 -7.39
CA ILE A 326 5.92 -15.15 -8.46
C ILE A 326 6.61 -14.46 -9.64
N GLY A 327 6.14 -13.27 -10.00
CA GLY A 327 6.74 -12.39 -10.99
C GLY A 327 8.18 -12.05 -10.66
N ILE A 328 8.46 -11.67 -9.40
CA ILE A 328 9.83 -11.38 -8.93
C ILE A 328 10.75 -12.61 -9.08
N ILE A 329 10.27 -13.80 -8.69
CA ILE A 329 11.04 -15.04 -8.81
C ILE A 329 11.33 -15.35 -10.28
N LEU A 330 10.33 -15.21 -11.16
CA LEU A 330 10.51 -15.37 -12.59
C LEU A 330 11.48 -14.34 -13.16
N SER A 331 11.44 -13.08 -12.72
CA SER A 331 12.40 -12.04 -13.15
C SER A 331 13.83 -12.41 -12.77
N ILE A 332 14.05 -12.90 -11.55
CA ILE A 332 15.37 -13.35 -11.10
C ILE A 332 15.83 -14.54 -11.95
N ILE A 333 14.98 -15.54 -12.18
CA ILE A 333 15.31 -16.71 -13.01
C ILE A 333 15.67 -16.25 -14.42
N THR A 334 14.90 -15.36 -15.05
CA THR A 334 15.19 -14.84 -16.39
C THR A 334 16.51 -14.06 -16.42
N ILE A 335 16.79 -13.22 -15.41
CA ILE A 335 18.08 -12.51 -15.29
C ILE A 335 19.24 -13.51 -15.19
N LEU A 336 19.11 -14.54 -14.35
CA LEU A 336 20.13 -15.57 -14.21
C LEU A 336 20.30 -16.36 -15.51
N CYS A 337 19.21 -16.74 -16.18
CA CYS A 337 19.27 -17.39 -17.49
C CYS A 337 19.99 -16.51 -18.52
N LEU A 338 19.76 -15.20 -18.56
CA LEU A 338 20.46 -14.28 -19.45
C LEU A 338 21.95 -14.15 -19.12
N LEU A 339 22.31 -14.13 -17.83
CA LEU A 339 23.70 -14.05 -17.39
C LEU A 339 24.48 -15.35 -17.68
N PHE A 340 23.82 -16.51 -17.59
CA PHE A 340 24.44 -17.83 -17.68
C PHE A 340 24.15 -18.58 -18.99
N PHE A 341 23.36 -18.03 -19.92
CA PHE A 341 23.12 -18.67 -21.22
C PHE A 341 24.44 -18.76 -22.00
N PRO A 342 24.87 -19.96 -22.42
CA PRO A 342 26.13 -20.16 -23.09
C PRO A 342 26.00 -19.71 -24.55
N TYR A 343 26.17 -18.41 -24.79
CA TYR A 343 26.29 -17.91 -26.16
C TYR A 343 27.75 -17.95 -26.58
N LYS A 344 28.06 -18.48 -27.76
CA LYS A 344 29.43 -18.66 -28.31
C LYS A 344 30.28 -17.38 -28.40
N ARG A 345 29.69 -16.21 -28.12
CA ARG A 345 30.29 -14.87 -28.07
C ARG A 345 29.93 -14.07 -26.79
N ASN A 346 29.39 -14.73 -25.76
CA ASN A 346 29.32 -14.14 -24.43
C ASN A 346 30.77 -13.95 -23.94
N PRO A 347 31.17 -12.78 -23.41
CA PRO A 347 32.52 -12.61 -22.86
C PRO A 347 32.86 -13.58 -21.70
N PHE A 348 31.86 -14.27 -21.14
CA PHE A 348 32.03 -15.37 -20.18
C PHE A 348 31.98 -16.76 -20.80
N TYR A 349 31.76 -16.89 -22.12
CA TYR A 349 31.72 -18.19 -22.80
C TYR A 349 33.06 -18.91 -22.68
N ASP A 350 34.17 -18.19 -22.88
CA ASP A 350 35.50 -18.78 -22.76
C ASP A 350 35.78 -19.19 -21.30
N LEU A 351 35.38 -18.38 -20.30
CA LEU A 351 35.48 -18.73 -18.88
C LEU A 351 34.57 -19.92 -18.46
N GLN A 352 33.36 -20.02 -19.02
CA GLN A 352 32.45 -21.14 -18.79
C GLN A 352 32.94 -22.40 -19.48
N LYS A 353 33.43 -22.28 -20.72
CA LYS A 353 34.00 -23.37 -21.50
C LYS A 353 35.25 -23.91 -20.82
N ASP A 354 36.15 -23.04 -20.38
CA ASP A 354 37.34 -23.44 -19.64
C ASP A 354 36.98 -24.15 -18.32
N GLY A 355 35.93 -23.69 -17.62
CA GLY A 355 35.42 -24.37 -16.42
C GLY A 355 34.77 -25.73 -16.69
N ILE A 356 34.01 -25.86 -17.78
CA ILE A 356 33.36 -27.10 -18.20
C ILE A 356 34.40 -28.11 -18.71
N ASP A 357 35.34 -27.67 -19.55
CA ASP A 357 36.43 -28.48 -20.08
C ASP A 357 37.34 -28.98 -18.93
N MET A 358 37.55 -28.16 -17.88
CA MET A 358 38.29 -28.56 -16.68
C MET A 358 37.51 -29.60 -15.85
N MET A 359 36.18 -29.46 -15.71
CA MET A 359 35.35 -30.48 -15.06
C MET A 359 35.31 -31.79 -15.85
N GLU A 360 35.23 -31.74 -17.17
CA GLU A 360 35.22 -32.93 -18.05
C GLU A 360 36.56 -33.69 -17.95
N LYS A 361 37.66 -32.95 -17.87
CA LYS A 361 39.02 -33.52 -17.73
C LYS A 361 39.24 -34.15 -16.35
N ASP A 362 38.74 -33.53 -15.29
CA ASP A 362 38.81 -34.08 -13.93
C ASP A 362 37.87 -35.28 -13.76
N PHE A 363 36.65 -35.26 -14.32
CA PHE A 363 35.72 -36.40 -14.28
C PHE A 363 36.18 -37.57 -15.14
N GLY A 364 36.76 -37.32 -16.32
CA GLY A 364 37.35 -38.37 -17.16
C GLY A 364 38.50 -39.10 -16.46
N SER A 365 39.34 -38.36 -15.71
CA SER A 365 40.42 -38.95 -14.91
C SER A 365 39.95 -39.78 -13.70
N PHE A 366 38.69 -39.60 -13.28
CA PHE A 366 38.08 -40.32 -12.16
C PHE A 366 37.38 -41.61 -12.58
N LEU A 367 37.04 -41.76 -13.87
CA LEU A 367 36.44 -42.97 -14.44
C LEU A 367 37.47 -43.95 -15.04
N ASP A 368 38.70 -43.48 -15.29
CA ASP A 368 39.83 -44.29 -15.75
C ASP A 368 40.75 -44.79 -14.61
N LYS A 369 40.29 -44.71 -13.35
CA LYS A 369 40.88 -45.37 -12.16
C LYS A 369 39.84 -46.26 -11.50
#